data_AF-A0A6P1AHW1-F1
#
_entry.id   AF-A0A6P1AHW1-F1
#
_cell.length_a   1.000
_cell.length_b   1.000
_cell.length_c   1.000
_cell.angle_alpha   90.00
_cell.angle_beta   90.00
_cell.angle_gamma   90.00
#
_symmetry.space_group_name_H-M   'P 1'
#
loop_
_entity.id
_entity.type
_entity.pdbx_description
1 polymer ?
#
loop_
_entity_poly.entity_id
_entity_poly.type
_entity_poly.pdbx_seq_one_letter_code
_entity_poly.pdbx_strand_id
1 'polypeptide(L)'
;MTTFVHLTAEKKLKSILRTGIKISNNGVYAMPVLPNFYTSHQWLRELKRDGTKTIYGIYFRIPNNEIVSVGYFNQRHQEMTANEANSLLMKLGNSSGYEVIIPRKIQAREIRKARYLPQIVGWRYFPTAHGRKPCGCPRCLARGEIKSRKIRAAYQAQN
;
A
#
# COMPACT_ATOMS: atom_id res chain seq x y z
N MET A 1 16.77 10.25 -9.26
CA MET A 1 15.33 9.96 -9.42
C MET A 1 14.96 8.79 -8.51
N THR A 2 13.88 8.89 -7.76
CA THR A 2 13.38 7.81 -6.89
C THR A 2 12.15 7.16 -7.52
N THR A 3 12.03 5.84 -7.45
CA THR A 3 10.89 5.10 -8.03
C THR A 3 9.86 4.77 -6.96
N PHE A 4 8.61 5.09 -7.24
CA PHE A 4 7.47 4.81 -6.38
C PHE A 4 6.44 3.95 -7.11
N VAL A 5 5.54 3.33 -6.34
CA VAL A 5 4.38 2.61 -6.83
C VAL A 5 3.10 3.12 -6.18
N HIS A 6 2.13 3.46 -7.01
CA HIS A 6 0.75 3.77 -6.61
C HIS A 6 -0.16 2.60 -6.99
N LEU A 7 -1.05 2.20 -6.09
CA LEU A 7 -2.00 1.11 -6.36
C LEU A 7 -3.32 1.68 -6.86
N THR A 8 -3.87 1.09 -7.91
CA THR A 8 -5.13 1.55 -8.50
C THR A 8 -5.98 0.41 -9.05
N ALA A 9 -7.28 0.64 -9.13
CA ALA A 9 -8.21 -0.29 -9.78
C ALA A 9 -8.02 -0.26 -11.30
N GLU A 10 -8.18 -1.41 -11.95
CA GLU A 10 -8.10 -1.56 -13.41
C GLU A 10 -8.96 -0.53 -14.17
N LYS A 11 -10.18 -0.23 -13.69
CA LYS A 11 -11.07 0.76 -14.31
C LYS A 11 -10.47 2.17 -14.44
N LYS A 12 -9.50 2.53 -13.59
CA LYS A 12 -8.82 3.83 -13.62
C LYS A 12 -7.54 3.82 -14.47
N LEU A 13 -7.06 2.66 -14.90
CA LEU A 13 -5.77 2.49 -15.55
C LEU A 13 -5.64 3.33 -16.82
N LYS A 14 -6.58 3.22 -17.76
CA LYS A 14 -6.53 3.98 -19.04
C LYS A 14 -6.49 5.49 -18.81
N SER A 15 -7.26 5.98 -17.84
CA SER A 15 -7.30 7.41 -17.49
C SER A 15 -5.98 7.89 -16.88
N ILE A 16 -5.39 7.09 -15.99
CA ILE A 16 -4.11 7.39 -15.34
C ILE A 16 -2.96 7.40 -16.36
N LEU A 17 -2.91 6.42 -17.28
CA LEU A 17 -1.87 6.37 -18.30
C LEU A 17 -1.94 7.58 -19.25
N ARG A 18 -3.15 8.07 -19.55
CA ARG A 18 -3.36 9.24 -20.41
C ARG A 18 -3.07 10.56 -19.71
N THR A 19 -3.53 10.72 -18.47
CA THR A 19 -3.59 12.03 -17.80
C THR A 19 -2.67 12.17 -16.59
N GLY A 20 -2.07 11.08 -16.12
CA GLY A 20 -1.32 11.02 -14.87
C GLY A 20 -2.17 10.65 -13.65
N ILE A 21 -1.55 10.59 -12.48
CA ILE A 21 -2.23 10.29 -11.21
C ILE A 21 -2.66 11.61 -10.58
N LYS A 22 -3.98 11.83 -10.50
CA LYS A 22 -4.57 13.02 -9.87
C LYS A 22 -4.38 13.00 -8.36
N ILE A 23 -4.27 14.18 -7.78
CA ILE A 23 -4.29 14.39 -6.33
C ILE A 23 -5.65 13.94 -5.78
N SER A 24 -5.61 13.20 -4.67
CA SER A 24 -6.79 12.93 -3.84
C SER A 24 -6.82 13.90 -2.66
N ASN A 25 -7.40 13.56 -1.51
CA ASN A 25 -7.52 14.47 -0.35
C ASN A 25 -6.21 15.19 -0.01
N ASN A 26 -5.17 14.42 0.33
CA ASN A 26 -3.90 14.97 0.84
C ASN A 26 -2.74 14.87 -0.16
N GLY A 27 -2.97 14.24 -1.32
CA GLY A 27 -1.91 13.98 -2.29
C GLY A 27 -2.10 12.68 -3.06
N VAL A 28 -1.01 12.22 -3.67
CA VAL A 28 -0.88 10.91 -4.29
C VAL A 28 -0.19 9.97 -3.30
N TYR A 29 -0.93 8.96 -2.86
CA TYR A 29 -0.43 7.90 -1.98
C TYR A 29 0.41 6.90 -2.78
N ALA A 30 1.63 6.65 -2.31
CA ALA A 30 2.55 5.71 -2.94
C ALA A 30 3.52 5.11 -1.92
N MET A 31 4.16 4.01 -2.30
CA MET A 31 5.33 3.47 -1.60
C MET A 31 6.56 3.53 -2.48
N PRO A 32 7.77 3.72 -1.93
CA PRO A 32 8.98 3.46 -2.68
C PRO A 32 9.03 1.99 -3.12
N VAL A 33 9.67 1.74 -4.25
CA VAL A 33 9.95 0.38 -4.72
C VAL A 33 11.15 -0.16 -3.92
N LEU A 34 10.86 -1.01 -2.95
CA LEU A 34 11.81 -1.62 -2.04
C LEU A 34 12.14 -3.05 -2.51
N PRO A 35 13.26 -3.65 -2.04
CA PRO A 35 13.58 -5.04 -2.34
C PRO A 35 12.48 -6.02 -1.91
N ASN A 36 11.79 -5.70 -0.81
CA ASN A 36 10.63 -6.47 -0.35
C ASN A 36 9.37 -6.04 -1.11
N PHE A 37 8.95 -6.88 -2.07
CA PHE A 37 7.73 -6.67 -2.87
C PHE A 37 6.49 -6.48 -2.00
N TYR A 38 6.42 -7.15 -0.85
CA TYR A 38 5.28 -7.10 0.05
C TYR A 38 5.06 -5.69 0.60
N THR A 39 6.12 -5.04 1.06
CA THR A 39 6.04 -3.70 1.67
C THR A 39 5.67 -2.64 0.64
N SER A 40 6.23 -2.72 -0.57
CA SER A 40 5.88 -1.78 -1.65
C SER A 40 4.43 -1.89 -2.12
N HIS A 41 3.77 -3.03 -1.91
CA HIS A 41 2.38 -3.26 -2.36
C HIS A 41 1.45 -3.60 -1.20
N GLN A 42 1.77 -3.14 0.01
CA GLN A 42 1.09 -3.51 1.25
C GLN A 42 -0.43 -3.26 1.21
N TRP A 43 -0.88 -2.20 0.51
CA TRP A 43 -2.31 -1.84 0.46
C TRP A 43 -3.18 -2.67 -0.50
N LEU A 44 -2.63 -3.72 -1.10
CA LEU A 44 -3.38 -4.59 -2.01
C LEU A 44 -4.64 -5.19 -1.37
N ARG A 45 -4.59 -5.50 -0.08
CA ARG A 45 -5.73 -6.11 0.62
C ARG A 45 -6.75 -5.12 1.13
N GLU A 46 -6.35 -3.93 1.60
CA GLU A 46 -7.33 -2.90 1.94
C GLU A 46 -8.14 -2.52 0.70
N LEU A 47 -7.49 -2.28 -0.44
CA LEU A 47 -8.18 -1.97 -1.69
C LEU A 47 -9.11 -3.08 -2.20
N LYS A 48 -8.88 -4.33 -1.79
CA LYS A 48 -9.76 -5.47 -2.10
C LYS A 48 -11.02 -5.48 -1.24
N ARG A 49 -10.94 -5.02 0.03
CA ARG A 49 -12.12 -4.95 0.93
C ARG A 49 -13.20 -4.04 0.36
N ASP A 50 -12.80 -3.03 -0.41
CA ASP A 50 -13.71 -2.11 -1.12
C ASP A 50 -14.32 -2.71 -2.41
N GLY A 51 -14.16 -4.01 -2.65
CA GLY A 51 -14.79 -4.73 -3.77
C GLY A 51 -14.04 -4.66 -5.10
N THR A 52 -12.83 -4.10 -5.14
CA THR A 52 -12.03 -4.03 -6.37
C THR A 52 -11.42 -5.40 -6.72
N LYS A 53 -11.84 -5.98 -7.85
CA LYS A 53 -11.40 -7.31 -8.30
C LYS A 53 -10.03 -7.36 -8.99
N THR A 54 -9.55 -6.28 -9.58
CA THR A 54 -8.27 -6.23 -10.31
C THR A 54 -7.51 -4.96 -9.92
N ILE A 55 -6.28 -5.13 -9.42
CA ILE A 55 -5.44 -4.03 -8.94
C ILE A 55 -4.16 -3.98 -9.79
N TYR A 56 -3.77 -2.77 -10.16
CA TYR A 56 -2.54 -2.47 -10.89
C TYR A 56 -1.61 -1.62 -10.01
N GLY A 57 -0.32 -1.90 -10.12
CA GLY A 57 0.75 -1.05 -9.63
C GLY A 57 1.18 -0.10 -10.75
N ILE A 58 1.03 1.19 -10.52
CA ILE A 58 1.50 2.26 -11.39
C ILE A 58 2.85 2.73 -10.85
N TYR A 59 3.91 2.42 -11.57
CA TYR A 59 5.27 2.78 -11.19
C TYR A 59 5.68 4.05 -11.90
N PHE A 60 6.19 5.01 -11.15
CA PHE A 60 6.60 6.30 -11.65
C PHE A 60 7.88 6.77 -10.96
N ARG A 61 8.54 7.77 -11.53
CA ARG A 61 9.78 8.34 -10.98
C ARG A 61 9.64 9.84 -10.77
N ILE A 62 10.06 10.31 -9.61
CA ILE A 62 10.12 11.73 -9.25
C ILE A 62 11.57 12.15 -8.93
N PRO A 63 11.90 13.46 -9.00
CA PRO A 63 13.20 13.99 -8.58
C PRO A 63 13.55 13.61 -7.14
N ASN A 64 14.84 13.43 -6.85
CA ASN A 64 15.30 13.00 -5.52
C ASN A 64 15.00 14.04 -4.44
N ASN A 65 15.02 15.30 -4.81
CA ASN A 65 14.79 16.47 -3.96
C ASN A 65 13.31 16.89 -3.89
N GLU A 66 12.40 16.16 -4.54
CA GLU A 66 10.97 16.42 -4.41
C GLU A 66 10.56 16.22 -2.94
N ILE A 67 9.85 17.20 -2.36
CA ILE A 67 9.33 17.11 -1.00
C ILE A 67 8.11 16.18 -0.98
N VAL A 68 8.14 15.23 -0.04
CA VAL A 68 7.08 14.25 0.21
C VAL A 68 6.80 14.17 1.70
N SER A 69 5.59 13.77 2.07
CA SER A 69 5.21 13.53 3.46
C SER A 69 5.24 12.03 3.74
N VAL A 70 5.98 11.60 4.76
CA VAL A 70 6.12 10.19 5.15
C VAL A 70 5.60 10.00 6.56
N GLY A 71 4.77 8.99 6.77
CA GLY A 71 4.19 8.73 8.09
C GLY A 71 3.70 7.31 8.22
N TYR A 72 3.46 6.89 9.45
CA TYR A 72 2.66 5.70 9.72
C TYR A 72 1.18 6.06 9.53
N PHE A 73 0.37 5.12 9.03
CA PHE A 73 -1.05 5.32 8.80
C PHE A 73 -1.77 5.90 10.03
N ASN A 74 -2.62 6.91 9.81
CA ASN A 74 -3.31 7.67 10.86
C ASN A 74 -2.40 8.38 11.88
N GLN A 75 -1.12 8.59 11.56
CA GLN A 75 -0.21 9.38 12.39
C GLN A 75 0.27 10.64 11.66
N ARG A 76 0.91 11.53 12.41
CA ARG A 76 1.51 12.75 11.87
C ARG A 76 2.60 12.36 10.87
N HIS A 77 2.52 12.94 9.67
CA HIS A 77 3.54 12.76 8.64
C HIS A 77 4.66 13.78 8.83
N GLN A 78 5.87 13.37 8.51
CA GLN A 78 7.05 14.22 8.44
C GLN A 78 7.39 14.51 6.98
N GLU A 79 7.68 15.78 6.68
CA GLU A 79 8.17 16.17 5.37
C GLU A 79 9.66 15.83 5.24
N MET A 80 10.02 15.25 4.10
CA MET A 80 11.40 14.96 3.72
C MET A 80 11.49 14.84 2.20
N THR A 81 12.70 14.74 1.67
CA THR A 81 12.90 14.52 0.24
C THR A 81 12.53 13.09 -0.16
N ALA A 82 12.19 12.88 -1.43
CA ALA A 82 11.88 11.57 -2.00
C ALA A 82 13.01 10.55 -1.80
N ASN A 83 14.28 10.98 -1.83
CA ASN A 83 15.43 10.12 -1.57
C ASN A 83 15.56 9.75 -0.08
N GLU A 84 15.31 10.69 0.83
CA GLU A 84 15.28 10.43 2.27
C GLU A 84 14.16 9.46 2.63
N ALA A 85 12.97 9.64 2.06
CA ALA A 85 11.83 8.73 2.25
C ALA A 85 12.18 7.29 1.86
N ASN A 86 12.79 7.10 0.69
CA ASN A 86 13.23 5.79 0.23
C ASN A 86 14.29 5.18 1.15
N SER A 87 15.28 5.98 1.56
CA SER A 87 16.37 5.54 2.43
C SER A 87 15.86 5.16 3.83
N LEU A 88 14.93 5.94 4.40
CA LEU A 88 14.27 5.66 5.66
C LEU A 88 13.50 4.33 5.61
N LEU A 89 12.64 4.17 4.60
CA LEU A 89 11.78 2.99 4.48
C LEU A 89 12.57 1.71 4.11
N MET A 90 13.71 1.83 3.43
CA MET A 90 14.66 0.71 3.27
C MET A 90 15.30 0.31 4.60
N LYS A 91 15.70 1.27 5.44
CA LYS A 91 16.40 1.01 6.72
C LYS A 91 15.50 0.39 7.79
N LEU A 92 14.20 0.70 7.78
CA LEU A 92 13.26 0.25 8.83
C LEU A 92 13.07 -1.27 8.91
N GLY A 93 13.51 -2.05 7.92
CA GLY A 93 13.40 -3.52 7.88
C GLY A 93 11.97 -4.03 7.69
N ASN A 94 11.02 -3.51 8.47
CA ASN A 94 9.58 -3.69 8.33
C ASN A 94 8.86 -2.33 8.26
N SER A 95 8.76 -1.77 7.05
CA SER A 95 8.02 -0.53 6.76
C SER A 95 6.50 -0.74 6.56
N SER A 96 5.96 -1.85 7.08
CA SER A 96 4.53 -2.11 7.10
C SER A 96 3.79 -1.00 7.85
N GLY A 97 2.72 -0.46 7.27
CA GLY A 97 1.91 0.62 7.84
C GLY A 97 2.41 2.03 7.50
N TYR A 98 3.61 2.18 6.91
CA TYR A 98 4.07 3.47 6.43
C TYR A 98 3.45 3.84 5.08
N GLU A 99 3.29 5.13 4.83
CA GLU A 99 2.86 5.68 3.55
C GLU A 99 3.70 6.89 3.16
N VAL A 100 3.82 7.12 1.85
CA VAL A 100 4.40 8.33 1.28
C VAL A 100 3.32 9.06 0.50
N ILE A 101 3.13 10.34 0.84
CA ILE A 101 2.17 11.23 0.21
C ILE A 101 2.95 12.26 -0.61
N ILE A 102 2.66 12.31 -1.90
CA ILE A 102 3.25 13.29 -2.81
C ILE A 102 2.22 14.41 -2.99
N PRO A 103 2.55 15.67 -2.64
CA PRO A 103 1.58 16.77 -2.54
C PRO A 103 1.13 17.34 -3.90
N ARG A 104 1.55 16.71 -5.00
CA ARG A 104 1.20 17.12 -6.36
C ARG A 104 0.73 15.95 -7.22
N LYS A 105 0.14 16.31 -8.36
CA LYS A 105 -0.20 15.38 -9.42
C LYS A 105 1.07 14.73 -9.98
N ILE A 106 1.02 13.42 -10.23
CA ILE A 106 2.03 12.73 -11.03
C ILE A 106 1.64 12.84 -12.50
N GLN A 107 2.54 13.35 -13.33
CA GLN A 107 2.32 13.54 -14.75
C GLN A 107 2.41 12.20 -15.50
N ALA A 108 1.70 12.09 -16.62
CA ALA A 108 1.75 10.88 -17.45
C ALA A 108 3.19 10.51 -17.87
N ARG A 109 4.02 11.52 -18.19
CA ARG A 109 5.45 11.33 -18.55
C ARG A 109 6.33 10.80 -17.43
N GLU A 110 5.90 10.91 -16.17
CA GLU A 110 6.64 10.39 -15.01
C GLU A 110 6.36 8.89 -14.80
N ILE A 111 5.25 8.39 -15.36
CA ILE A 111 4.88 6.98 -15.31
C ILE A 111 5.82 6.17 -16.21
N ARG A 112 6.38 5.10 -15.65
CA ARG A 112 7.35 4.24 -16.33
C ARG A 112 6.76 2.90 -16.73
N LYS A 113 5.86 2.37 -15.91
CA LYS A 113 5.19 1.09 -16.19
C LYS A 113 3.92 0.98 -15.37
N ALA A 114 2.94 0.28 -15.92
CA ALA A 114 1.83 -0.27 -15.15
C ALA A 114 1.95 -1.79 -15.18
N ARG A 115 1.74 -2.45 -14.05
CA ARG A 115 1.71 -3.92 -13.98
C ARG A 115 0.51 -4.39 -13.18
N TYR A 116 -0.11 -5.45 -13.69
CA TYR A 116 -1.05 -6.23 -12.89
C TYR A 116 -0.31 -6.78 -11.66
N LEU A 117 -0.96 -6.71 -10.50
CA LEU A 117 -0.40 -7.22 -9.26
C LEU A 117 -1.07 -8.53 -8.87
N PRO A 118 -0.29 -9.62 -8.67
CA PRO A 118 -0.83 -10.87 -8.18
C PRO A 118 -1.51 -10.67 -6.84
N GLN A 119 -2.80 -11.00 -6.74
CA GLN A 119 -3.62 -10.76 -5.53
C GLN A 119 -3.32 -11.67 -4.34
N ILE A 120 -2.17 -12.32 -4.36
CA ILE A 120 -1.67 -13.17 -3.28
C ILE A 120 -0.87 -12.38 -2.24
N VAL A 121 -0.53 -11.11 -2.52
CA VAL A 121 0.32 -10.22 -1.68
C VAL A 121 -0.53 -9.23 -0.85
N GLY A 122 -0.10 -8.89 0.37
CA GLY A 122 -0.78 -8.01 1.36
C GLY A 122 -1.18 -8.73 2.66
N TRP A 123 -1.51 -8.00 3.76
CA TRP A 123 -1.79 -8.59 5.09
C TRP A 123 -3.15 -9.30 5.19
N ARG A 124 -3.17 -10.62 5.44
CA ARG A 124 -4.43 -11.38 5.55
C ARG A 124 -5.37 -10.89 6.65
N TYR A 125 -4.83 -10.43 7.78
CA TYR A 125 -5.62 -9.98 8.93
C TYR A 125 -5.16 -8.60 9.41
N PHE A 126 -3.86 -8.44 9.68
CA PHE A 126 -3.22 -7.20 10.15
C PHE A 126 -1.69 -7.20 9.86
N PRO A 127 -1.00 -6.04 9.97
CA PRO A 127 0.42 -5.86 9.60
C PRO A 127 1.41 -6.95 10.03
N THR A 128 1.20 -7.50 11.22
CA THR A 128 2.10 -8.47 11.88
C THR A 128 1.52 -9.89 11.95
N ALA A 129 0.52 -10.21 11.13
CA ALA A 129 -0.14 -11.51 11.16
C ALA A 129 0.71 -12.67 10.57
N HIS A 130 1.78 -12.36 9.84
CA HIS A 130 2.68 -13.38 9.30
C HIS A 130 3.42 -14.11 10.43
N GLY A 131 3.36 -15.46 10.43
CA GLY A 131 4.02 -16.31 11.44
C GLY A 131 3.28 -16.42 12.78
N ARG A 132 2.14 -15.75 12.96
CA ARG A 132 1.33 -15.78 14.18
C ARG A 132 -0.06 -16.34 13.91
N LYS A 133 -0.65 -17.05 14.88
CA LYS A 133 -2.08 -17.40 14.81
C LYS A 133 -2.91 -16.11 14.97
N PRO A 134 -3.76 -15.75 14.00
CA PRO A 134 -4.62 -14.58 14.11
C PRO A 134 -5.65 -14.77 15.23
N CYS A 135 -5.93 -13.71 15.99
CA CYS A 135 -6.99 -13.71 17.00
C CYS A 135 -8.37 -13.84 16.33
N GLY A 136 -9.24 -14.68 16.90
CA GLY A 136 -10.58 -14.95 16.35
C GLY A 136 -11.69 -13.99 16.80
N CYS A 137 -11.38 -12.98 17.62
CA CYS A 137 -12.38 -12.03 18.10
C CYS A 137 -12.93 -11.15 16.95
N PRO A 138 -14.18 -10.64 17.04
CA PRO A 138 -14.79 -9.81 16.00
C PRO A 138 -13.99 -8.54 15.63
N ARG A 139 -13.14 -8.04 16.54
CA ARG A 139 -12.29 -6.86 16.32
C ARG A 139 -11.06 -7.15 15.47
N CYS A 140 -10.42 -8.31 15.66
CA CYS A 140 -9.20 -8.70 14.93
C CYS A 140 -9.50 -9.50 13.65
N LEU A 141 -10.67 -10.14 13.57
CA LEU A 141 -11.07 -11.00 12.47
C LEU A 141 -12.41 -10.54 11.87
N ALA A 142 -12.32 -9.72 10.82
CA ALA A 142 -13.48 -9.28 10.06
C ALA A 142 -14.25 -10.45 9.42
N ARG A 143 -15.56 -10.25 9.21
CA ARG A 143 -16.40 -11.23 8.49
C ARG A 143 -15.94 -11.34 7.03
N GLY A 144 -15.90 -12.58 6.50
CA GLY A 144 -15.45 -12.84 5.13
C GLY A 144 -13.94 -13.00 4.95
N GLU A 145 -13.15 -12.82 6.01
CA GLU A 145 -11.70 -13.04 5.95
C GLU A 145 -11.33 -14.52 5.70
N ILE A 146 -10.14 -14.74 5.14
CA ILE A 146 -9.65 -16.09 4.78
C ILE A 146 -9.67 -16.99 6.01
N LYS A 147 -10.28 -18.18 5.90
CA LYS A 147 -10.41 -19.16 7.00
C LYS A 147 -11.07 -18.59 8.27
N SER A 148 -11.77 -17.46 8.19
CA SER A 148 -12.37 -16.79 9.35
C SER A 148 -13.36 -17.66 10.11
N ARG A 149 -14.13 -18.51 9.42
CA ARG A 149 -15.02 -19.50 10.06
C ARG A 149 -14.26 -20.42 11.03
N LYS A 150 -13.14 -21.01 10.57
CA LYS A 150 -12.33 -21.93 11.38
C LYS A 150 -11.64 -21.22 12.55
N ILE A 151 -11.11 -20.02 12.31
CA ILE A 151 -10.41 -19.24 13.34
C ILE A 151 -11.40 -18.77 14.42
N ARG A 152 -12.61 -18.33 14.03
CA ARG A 152 -13.66 -17.92 14.96
C ARG A 152 -14.16 -19.09 15.80
N ALA A 153 -14.40 -20.25 15.18
CA ALA A 153 -14.80 -21.45 15.88
C ALA A 153 -13.75 -21.87 16.93
N ALA A 154 -12.46 -21.81 16.60
CA ALA A 154 -11.39 -22.11 17.55
C ALA A 154 -11.33 -21.12 18.74
N TYR A 155 -11.57 -19.82 18.49
CA TYR A 155 -11.63 -18.80 19.55
C TYR A 155 -12.85 -18.97 20.46
N GLN A 156 -14.01 -19.34 19.90
CA GLN A 156 -15.23 -19.61 20.65
C GLN A 156 -15.16 -20.91 21.46
N ALA A 157 -14.32 -21.87 21.08
CA ALA A 157 -14.13 -23.11 21.83
C ALA A 157 -13.13 -22.97 23.00
N GLN A 158 -12.42 -21.84 23.09
CA GLN A 158 -11.41 -21.55 24.13
C GLN A 158 -11.91 -20.56 25.19
N ASN A 159 -13.11 -19.99 25.02
CA ASN A 159 -13.81 -19.15 25.99
C ASN A 159 -15.15 -19.81 26.32
#